data_AF-A0A7K2X1X5-F1
#
_entry.id   AF-A0A7K2X1X5-F1
#
_cell.length_a   1.000
_cell.length_b   1.000
_cell.length_c   1.000
_cell.angle_alpha   90.00
_cell.angle_beta   90.00
_cell.angle_gamma   90.00
#
_symmetry.space_group_name_H-M   'P 1'
#
loop_
_entity.id
_entity.type
_entity.pdbx_description
1 polymer ?
#
loop_
_entity_poly.entity_id
_entity_poly.type
_entity_poly.pdbx_seq_one_letter_code
_entity_poly.pdbx_strand_id
1 'polypeptide(L)'
;RLLGRRTTAVRRLRAAVRWYAPTGQAKGWRLWIEGWAASLRDPELRRVAASLDQEWKAALTRVIAEGAAAGEFPCPDPAEAAWRLTAFLDGLAVQTTAYAGSLSRTAMLRWADAALARELGLPDGERAGEGTGPGS
;
A
#
# COMPACT_ATOMS: atom_id res chain seq x y z
N ARG A 1 29.87 15.25 2.91
CA ARG A 1 29.21 14.76 4.16
C ARG A 1 28.12 13.74 3.78
N LEU A 2 28.43 12.45 3.88
CA LEU A 2 27.62 11.30 3.42
C LEU A 2 26.66 10.75 4.50
N LEU A 3 26.01 11.65 5.25
CA LEU A 3 25.04 11.31 6.31
C LEU A 3 23.70 12.06 6.15
N GLY A 4 23.47 12.69 4.98
CA GLY A 4 22.52 13.79 4.84
C GLY A 4 21.10 13.48 4.38
N ARG A 5 20.77 12.24 3.98
CA ARG A 5 19.39 11.93 3.57
C ARG A 5 18.91 10.64 4.21
N ARG A 6 18.10 10.79 5.27
CA ARG A 6 17.13 9.75 5.67
C ARG A 6 16.40 9.28 4.41
N THR A 7 16.10 7.99 4.31
CA THR A 7 15.24 7.40 3.27
C THR A 7 14.00 8.28 3.06
N THR A 8 13.74 8.70 1.82
CA THR A 8 12.54 9.50 1.48
C THR A 8 11.27 8.77 1.91
N ALA A 9 10.23 9.49 2.30
CA ALA A 9 8.92 8.92 2.61
C ALA A 9 8.40 8.05 1.46
N VAL A 10 8.54 8.50 0.20
CA VAL A 10 8.16 7.71 -0.98
C VAL A 10 8.85 6.35 -1.00
N ARG A 11 10.17 6.30 -0.71
CA ARG A 11 10.93 5.04 -0.72
C ARG A 11 10.50 4.13 0.43
N ARG A 12 10.22 4.69 1.61
CA ARG A 12 9.71 3.94 2.77
C ARG A 12 8.33 3.34 2.49
N LEU A 13 7.43 4.11 1.88
CA LEU A 13 6.09 3.66 1.51
C LEU A 13 6.12 2.56 0.44
N ARG A 14 6.94 2.70 -0.62
CA ARG A 14 7.12 1.64 -1.62
C ARG A 14 7.63 0.34 -0.99
N ALA A 15 8.53 0.42 -0.02
CA ALA A 15 8.99 -0.75 0.71
C ALA A 15 7.88 -1.37 1.56
N ALA A 16 7.09 -0.55 2.28
CA ALA A 16 5.97 -1.01 3.09
C ALA A 16 4.90 -1.72 2.23
N VAL A 17 4.52 -1.16 1.08
CA VAL A 17 3.55 -1.75 0.14
C VAL A 17 4.03 -3.10 -0.39
N ARG A 18 5.32 -3.21 -0.76
CA ARG A 18 5.90 -4.48 -1.24
C ARG A 18 5.99 -5.55 -0.16
N TRP A 19 6.22 -5.14 1.08
CA TRP A 19 6.23 -6.04 2.24
C TRP A 19 4.83 -6.53 2.58
N TYR A 20 3.82 -5.66 2.46
CA TYR A 20 2.42 -5.99 2.70
C TYR A 20 1.87 -7.00 1.70
N ALA A 21 2.27 -6.87 0.43
CA ALA A 21 1.80 -7.70 -0.65
C ALA A 21 2.09 -9.21 -0.39
N PRO A 22 1.11 -10.11 -0.61
CA PRO A 22 1.31 -11.54 -0.38
C PRO A 22 2.53 -12.08 -1.12
N THR A 23 3.43 -12.71 -0.37
CA THR A 23 4.54 -13.49 -0.93
C THR A 23 4.06 -14.94 -1.09
N GLY A 24 4.34 -15.59 -2.21
CA GLY A 24 3.63 -16.79 -2.69
C GLY A 24 3.52 -18.02 -1.77
N GLN A 25 4.16 -18.02 -0.58
CA GLN A 25 4.02 -19.05 0.45
C GLN A 25 3.03 -18.65 1.58
N ALA A 26 2.20 -17.62 1.37
CA ALA A 26 1.46 -16.88 2.41
C ALA A 26 0.49 -17.72 3.27
N LYS A 27 1.02 -18.41 4.28
CA LYS A 27 0.24 -18.89 5.44
C LYS A 27 -0.38 -17.72 6.22
N GLY A 28 0.28 -16.55 6.23
CA GLY A 28 -0.17 -15.38 6.98
C GLY A 28 -1.47 -14.77 6.46
N TRP A 29 -1.62 -14.61 5.14
CA TRP A 29 -2.83 -14.01 4.56
C TRP A 29 -4.06 -14.91 4.68
N ARG A 30 -3.90 -16.23 4.63
CA ARG A 30 -5.01 -17.16 4.93
C ARG A 30 -5.49 -17.00 6.37
N LEU A 31 -4.56 -16.94 7.33
CA LEU A 31 -4.89 -16.72 8.74
C LEU A 31 -5.60 -15.38 8.94
N TRP A 32 -5.18 -14.32 8.25
CA TRP A 32 -5.87 -13.03 8.30
C TRP A 32 -7.30 -13.11 7.78
N ILE A 33 -7.53 -13.77 6.64
CA ILE A 33 -8.87 -13.97 6.07
C ILE A 33 -9.76 -14.78 7.02
N GLU A 34 -9.24 -15.87 7.58
CA GLU A 34 -9.94 -16.70 8.57
C GLU A 34 -10.25 -15.90 9.85
N GLY A 35 -9.28 -15.10 10.33
CA GLY A 35 -9.41 -14.24 11.49
C GLY A 35 -10.47 -13.15 11.29
N TRP A 36 -10.51 -12.50 10.12
CA TRP A 36 -11.56 -11.55 9.76
C TRP A 36 -12.94 -12.22 9.74
N ALA A 37 -13.06 -13.40 9.12
CA ALA A 37 -14.32 -14.15 9.12
C ALA A 37 -14.79 -14.56 10.52
N ALA A 38 -13.86 -14.92 11.42
CA ALA A 38 -14.16 -15.25 12.81
C ALA A 38 -14.58 -14.01 13.63
N SER A 39 -13.95 -12.86 13.40
CA SER A 39 -14.25 -11.59 14.08
C SER A 39 -15.69 -11.07 13.88
N LEU A 40 -16.36 -11.54 12.82
CA LEU A 40 -17.78 -11.25 12.60
C LEU A 40 -18.66 -11.84 13.72
N ARG A 41 -18.19 -12.90 14.38
CA ARG A 41 -18.94 -13.66 15.41
C ARG A 41 -18.29 -13.61 16.79
N ASP A 42 -17.02 -13.20 16.90
CA ASP A 42 -16.27 -13.12 18.16
C ASP A 42 -15.85 -11.66 18.43
N PRO A 43 -16.42 -11.00 19.47
CA PRO A 43 -16.09 -9.63 19.83
C PRO A 43 -14.62 -9.40 20.24
N GLU A 44 -13.98 -10.39 20.87
CA GLU A 44 -12.60 -10.24 21.34
C GLU A 44 -11.63 -10.37 20.16
N LEU A 45 -11.88 -11.31 19.24
CA LEU A 45 -11.14 -11.36 17.97
C LEU A 45 -11.36 -10.10 17.14
N ARG A 46 -12.57 -9.52 17.13
CA ARG A 46 -12.83 -8.23 16.48
C ARG A 46 -12.00 -7.10 17.06
N ARG A 47 -11.90 -7.03 18.39
CA ARG A 47 -11.07 -6.02 19.07
C ARG A 47 -9.60 -6.14 18.69
N VAL A 48 -9.07 -7.37 18.67
CA VAL A 48 -7.67 -7.63 18.29
C VAL A 48 -7.43 -7.30 16.81
N ALA A 49 -8.27 -7.80 15.91
CA ALA A 49 -8.13 -7.55 14.48
C ALA A 49 -8.23 -6.04 14.15
N ALA A 50 -9.16 -5.33 14.78
CA ALA A 50 -9.29 -3.88 14.63
C ALA A 50 -8.07 -3.13 15.18
N SER A 51 -7.50 -3.55 16.32
CA SER A 51 -6.28 -2.91 16.86
C SER A 51 -5.12 -3.01 15.89
N LEU A 52 -4.87 -4.22 15.36
CA LEU A 52 -3.77 -4.46 14.43
C LEU A 52 -3.94 -3.70 13.10
N ASP A 53 -5.17 -3.66 12.58
CA ASP A 53 -5.51 -2.87 11.39
C ASP A 53 -5.27 -1.37 11.61
N GLN A 54 -5.69 -0.83 12.77
CA GLN A 54 -5.48 0.57 13.10
C GLN A 54 -4.01 0.91 13.33
N GLU A 55 -3.24 0.04 13.98
CA GLU A 55 -1.79 0.22 14.17
C GLU A 55 -1.06 0.30 12.82
N TRP A 56 -1.43 -0.57 11.87
CA TRP A 56 -0.89 -0.54 10.52
C TRP A 56 -1.24 0.76 9.79
N LYS A 57 -2.52 1.15 9.80
CA LYS A 57 -2.97 2.42 9.18
C LYS A 57 -2.29 3.63 9.80
N ALA A 58 -2.17 3.68 11.12
CA ALA A 58 -1.47 4.75 11.82
C ALA A 58 0.02 4.82 11.46
N ALA A 59 0.69 3.67 11.26
CA ALA A 59 2.06 3.64 10.79
C ALA A 59 2.20 4.24 9.37
N LEU A 60 1.31 3.87 8.45
CA LEU A 60 1.30 4.43 7.09
C LEU A 60 0.97 5.93 7.09
N THR A 61 -0.06 6.35 7.84
CA THR A 61 -0.44 7.76 8.00
C THR A 61 0.74 8.60 8.46
N ARG A 62 1.52 8.14 9.44
CA ARG A 62 2.71 8.86 9.90
C ARG A 62 3.73 9.07 8.78
N VAL A 63 4.04 8.03 8.01
CA VAL A 63 5.02 8.15 6.92
C VAL A 63 4.51 9.07 5.80
N ILE A 64 3.22 9.00 5.47
CA ILE A 64 2.59 9.89 4.48
C ILE A 64 2.63 11.34 4.98
N ALA A 65 2.25 11.59 6.23
CA ALA A 65 2.28 12.92 6.84
C ALA A 65 3.69 13.50 6.89
N GLU A 66 4.70 12.70 7.25
CA GLU A 66 6.11 13.11 7.22
C GLU A 66 6.55 13.53 5.81
N GLY A 67 6.19 12.76 4.78
CA GLY A 67 6.52 13.07 3.40
C GLY A 67 5.83 14.34 2.88
N ALA A 68 4.55 14.50 3.20
CA ALA A 68 3.78 15.69 2.85
C ALA A 68 4.35 16.95 3.54
N ALA A 69 4.65 16.87 4.84
CA ALA A 69 5.27 17.97 5.59
C ALA A 69 6.68 18.31 5.09
N ALA A 70 7.41 17.32 4.58
CA ALA A 70 8.72 17.51 3.96
C ALA A 70 8.64 18.02 2.49
N GLY A 71 7.43 18.18 1.94
CA GLY A 71 7.23 18.61 0.55
C GLY A 71 7.63 17.56 -0.49
N GLU A 72 7.72 16.28 -0.13
CA GLU A 72 8.04 15.21 -1.07
C GLU A 72 6.90 14.94 -2.07
N PHE A 73 5.65 15.20 -1.66
CA PHE A 73 4.44 15.01 -2.46
C PHE A 73 3.25 15.79 -1.85
N PRO A 74 2.23 16.15 -2.65
CA PRO A 74 0.99 16.71 -2.13
C PRO A 74 0.13 15.61 -1.49
N CYS A 75 -0.24 15.78 -0.22
CA CYS A 75 -1.23 14.90 0.42
C CYS A 75 -2.01 15.71 1.48
N PRO A 76 -3.23 16.19 1.16
CA PRO A 76 -4.01 17.01 2.09
C PRO A 76 -4.58 16.21 3.26
N ASP A 77 -4.83 14.90 3.07
CA ASP A 77 -5.30 14.00 4.11
C ASP A 77 -4.49 12.69 4.13
N PRO A 78 -3.40 12.63 4.92
CA PRO A 78 -2.59 11.43 5.08
C PRO A 78 -3.33 10.24 5.70
N ALA A 79 -4.36 10.49 6.49
CA ALA A 79 -5.13 9.43 7.13
C ALA A 79 -6.02 8.76 6.09
N GLU A 80 -6.79 9.55 5.35
CA GLU A 80 -7.68 9.05 4.30
C GLU A 80 -6.90 8.34 3.18
N ALA A 81 -5.72 8.86 2.80
CA ALA A 81 -4.82 8.21 1.86
C ALA A 81 -4.33 6.84 2.33
N ALA A 82 -3.94 6.72 3.62
CA ALA A 82 -3.57 5.44 4.21
C ALA A 82 -4.75 4.46 4.19
N TRP A 83 -5.95 4.92 4.56
CA TRP A 83 -7.17 4.10 4.57
C TRP A 83 -7.48 3.53 3.19
N ARG A 84 -7.59 4.38 2.16
CA ARG A 84 -7.86 3.93 0.79
C ARG A 84 -6.78 2.99 0.26
N LEU A 85 -5.51 3.30 0.52
CA LEU A 85 -4.40 2.43 0.13
C LEU A 85 -4.52 1.05 0.79
N THR A 86 -4.70 0.98 2.10
CA THR A 86 -4.83 -0.31 2.81
C THR A 86 -6.02 -1.13 2.32
N ALA A 87 -7.18 -0.52 2.14
CA ALA A 87 -8.36 -1.20 1.61
C ALA A 87 -8.11 -1.80 0.22
N PHE A 88 -7.39 -1.07 -0.65
CA PHE A 88 -7.00 -1.59 -1.96
C PHE A 88 -6.03 -2.77 -1.84
N LEU A 89 -5.02 -2.67 -0.98
CA LEU A 89 -4.05 -3.74 -0.75
C LEU A 89 -4.70 -5.00 -0.16
N ASP A 90 -5.66 -4.86 0.73
CA ASP A 90 -6.46 -5.97 1.28
C ASP A 90 -7.22 -6.69 0.19
N GLY A 91 -7.85 -5.94 -0.73
CA GLY A 91 -8.54 -6.51 -1.89
C GLY A 91 -7.60 -7.34 -2.76
N LEU A 92 -6.39 -6.84 -3.04
CA LEU A 92 -5.37 -7.59 -3.78
C LEU A 92 -4.92 -8.84 -3.02
N ALA A 93 -4.79 -8.75 -1.71
CA ALA A 93 -4.37 -9.85 -0.87
C ALA A 93 -5.42 -10.97 -0.82
N VAL A 94 -6.70 -10.60 -0.71
CA VAL A 94 -7.82 -11.54 -0.83
C VAL A 94 -7.84 -12.18 -2.20
N GLN A 95 -7.74 -11.40 -3.28
CA GLN A 95 -7.78 -11.91 -4.65
C GLN A 95 -6.70 -12.97 -4.93
N THR A 96 -5.47 -12.68 -4.51
CA THR A 96 -4.32 -13.56 -4.74
C THR A 96 -4.27 -14.75 -3.79
N THR A 97 -4.88 -14.66 -2.60
CA THR A 97 -4.91 -15.74 -1.62
C THR A 97 -6.09 -16.70 -1.86
N ALA A 98 -7.28 -16.17 -2.14
CA ALA A 98 -8.51 -16.95 -2.28
C ALA A 98 -8.68 -17.56 -3.68
N TYR A 99 -8.19 -16.87 -4.73
CA TYR A 99 -8.40 -17.27 -6.13
C TYR A 99 -7.06 -17.52 -6.83
N ALA A 100 -6.39 -18.61 -6.47
CA ALA A 100 -5.09 -18.97 -7.02
C ALA A 100 -5.08 -18.91 -8.58
N GLY A 101 -4.16 -18.13 -9.14
CA GLY A 101 -3.96 -17.98 -10.59
C GLY A 101 -4.71 -16.82 -11.26
N SER A 102 -5.55 -16.06 -10.54
CA SER A 102 -6.32 -14.94 -11.12
C SER A 102 -5.47 -13.68 -11.38
N LEU A 103 -4.41 -13.45 -10.59
CA LEU A 103 -3.56 -12.27 -10.68
C LEU A 103 -2.08 -12.62 -10.52
N SER A 104 -1.25 -12.24 -11.50
CA SER A 104 0.20 -12.45 -11.40
C SER A 104 0.82 -11.52 -10.36
N ARG A 105 1.89 -11.97 -9.69
CA ARG A 105 2.63 -11.17 -8.70
C ARG A 105 3.11 -9.85 -9.29
N THR A 106 3.56 -9.85 -10.54
CA THR A 106 4.02 -8.65 -11.25
C THR A 106 2.89 -7.65 -11.45
N ALA A 107 1.70 -8.11 -11.86
CA ALA A 107 0.53 -7.25 -12.03
C ALA A 107 0.08 -6.66 -10.68
N MET A 108 0.00 -7.49 -9.65
CA MET A 108 -0.32 -7.05 -8.28
C MET A 108 0.63 -5.95 -7.79
N LEU A 109 1.95 -6.15 -7.91
CA LEU A 109 2.93 -5.16 -7.48
C LEU A 109 2.83 -3.85 -8.29
N ARG A 110 2.62 -3.93 -9.60
CA ARG A 110 2.40 -2.76 -10.45
C ARG A 110 1.16 -1.99 -10.02
N TRP A 111 0.05 -2.68 -9.73
CA TRP A 111 -1.18 -2.06 -9.28
C TRP A 111 -1.04 -1.41 -7.90
N ALA A 112 -0.31 -2.06 -6.99
CA ALA A 112 -0.03 -1.52 -5.66
C ALA A 112 0.87 -0.28 -5.73
N ASP A 113 1.93 -0.29 -6.56
CA ASP A 113 2.78 0.89 -6.82
C ASP A 113 1.96 2.04 -7.45
N ALA A 114 1.07 1.73 -8.41
CA ALA A 114 0.22 2.73 -9.05
C ALA A 114 -0.81 3.32 -8.09
N ALA A 115 -1.41 2.50 -7.22
CA ALA A 115 -2.31 2.97 -6.17
C ALA A 115 -1.58 3.91 -5.19
N LEU A 116 -0.38 3.52 -4.75
CA LEU A 116 0.46 4.40 -3.94
C LEU A 116 0.75 5.71 -4.66
N ALA A 117 1.15 5.69 -5.93
CA ALA A 117 1.43 6.91 -6.69
C ALA A 117 0.21 7.85 -6.74
N ARG A 118 -0.99 7.32 -6.99
CA ARG A 118 -2.24 8.09 -6.99
C ARG A 118 -2.55 8.72 -5.63
N GLU A 119 -2.44 7.97 -4.54
CA GLU A 119 -2.70 8.50 -3.19
C GLU A 119 -1.71 9.60 -2.78
N LEU A 120 -0.50 9.59 -3.36
CA LEU A 120 0.51 10.61 -3.15
C LEU A 120 0.48 11.72 -4.21
N GLY A 121 -0.46 11.71 -5.16
CA GLY A 121 -0.48 12.68 -6.27
C GLY A 121 0.80 12.69 -7.11
N LEU A 122 1.53 11.58 -7.15
CA LEU A 122 2.74 11.43 -7.95
C LEU A 122 2.38 11.15 -9.40
N PRO A 123 3.17 11.63 -10.38
CA PRO A 123 2.93 11.32 -11.78
C PRO A 123 3.03 9.81 -12.03
N ASP A 124 2.11 9.30 -12.85
CA ASP A 124 2.18 7.92 -13.35
C ASP A 124 3.50 7.77 -14.12
N GLY A 125 4.36 6.84 -13.66
CA GLY A 125 5.67 6.59 -14.25
C GLY A 125 5.64 6.10 -15.71
N GLU A 126 4.46 5.91 -16.29
CA GLU A 126 4.23 5.49 -17.68
C GLU A 126 4.11 6.66 -18.67
N ARG A 127 3.88 7.91 -18.24
CA ARG A 127 3.70 9.05 -19.18
C ARG A 127 4.96 9.86 -19.50
N ALA A 128 6.12 9.49 -18.95
CA ALA A 128 7.38 10.20 -19.21
C ALA A 128 8.12 9.76 -20.50
N GLY A 129 7.53 8.86 -21.31
CA GLY A 129 8.18 8.27 -22.49
C GLY A 129 7.60 8.62 -23.86
N GLU A 130 6.41 9.23 -23.95
CA GLU A 130 5.77 9.56 -25.23
C GLU A 130 5.44 11.05 -25.28
N GLY A 131 6.42 11.84 -25.71
CA GLY A 131 6.24 13.29 -25.77
C GLY A 131 7.40 14.04 -26.39
N THR A 132 8.00 13.53 -27.48
CA THR A 132 8.69 14.41 -28.45
C THR A 132 8.95 13.67 -29.77
N GLY A 133 8.07 13.88 -30.75
CA GLY A 133 8.42 13.80 -32.16
C GLY A 133 7.85 15.05 -32.82
N PRO A 134 8.66 16.08 -33.14
CA PRO A 134 8.16 17.18 -33.93
C PRO A 134 7.96 16.67 -35.36
N GLY A 135 6.83 17.06 -35.95
CA GLY A 135 6.59 16.84 -37.37
C GLY A 135 7.71 17.44 -38.22
N SER A 136 8.06 16.71 -39.27
CA SER A 136 8.62 17.19 -40.53
C SER A 136 8.18 16.23 -41.61
#